data_AF-A0A944CJP0-F1
#
_entry.id   AF-A0A944CJP0-F1
#
_cell.length_a   1.000
_cell.length_b   1.000
_cell.length_c   1.000
_cell.angle_alpha   90.00
_cell.angle_beta   90.00
_cell.angle_gamma   90.00
#
_symmetry.space_group_name_H-M   'P 1'
#
loop_
_entity.id
_entity.type
_entity.pdbx_description
1 polymer ?
#
loop_
_entity_poly.entity_id
_entity_poly.type
_entity_poly.pdbx_seq_one_letter_code
_entity_poly.pdbx_strand_id
1 'polypeptide(L)' 'MMYCEFKPFSTDTEIYTQEMLEEIIGDEFEAMMYKDDKEIPAYIWTVNFVVIVKRSTKFLTDISFEKIPRNPVCE' A
#
# COMPACT_ATOMS: atom_id res chain seq x y z
N MET A 1 12.81 4.14 0.74
CA MET A 1 12.62 5.44 1.42
C MET A 1 11.18 5.53 1.93
N MET A 2 10.97 6.05 3.15
CA MET A 2 9.63 6.27 3.73
C MET A 2 9.16 7.68 3.40
N TYR A 3 7.87 7.83 3.11
CA TYR A 3 7.18 9.07 2.83
C TYR A 3 5.95 9.15 3.75
N CYS A 4 5.82 10.26 4.49
CA CYS A 4 4.64 10.53 5.31
C CYS A 4 3.52 11.23 4.51
N GLU A 5 3.74 11.44 3.22
CA GLU A 5 2.77 12.02 2.31
C GLU A 5 2.37 10.96 1.29
N PHE A 6 1.09 10.96 0.91
CA PHE A 6 0.62 10.07 -0.15
C PHE A 6 1.20 10.53 -1.49
N LYS A 7 1.78 9.59 -2.21
CA LYS A 7 2.36 9.77 -3.54
C LYS A 7 1.64 8.79 -4.45
N PRO A 8 0.80 9.28 -5.37
CA PRO A 8 0.04 8.42 -6.24
C PRO A 8 0.97 7.53 -7.05
N PHE A 9 0.57 6.27 -7.17
CA PHE A 9 1.29 5.27 -7.94
C PHE A 9 0.30 4.56 -8.85
N SER A 10 0.76 4.20 -10.04
CA SER A 10 -0.04 3.47 -11.00
C SER A 10 0.54 2.09 -11.24
N THR A 11 -0.35 1.17 -11.53
CA THR A 11 -0.05 -0.13 -12.10
C THR A 11 -0.43 -0.11 -13.58
N ASP A 12 -0.17 -1.22 -14.27
CA ASP A 12 -0.59 -1.37 -15.66
C ASP A 12 -2.13 -1.40 -15.81
N THR A 13 -2.84 -1.73 -14.73
CA THR A 13 -4.29 -1.92 -14.71
C THR A 13 -5.06 -0.75 -14.10
N GLU A 14 -4.49 -0.05 -13.12
CA GLU A 14 -5.20 0.97 -12.34
C GLU A 14 -4.26 2.02 -11.72
N ILE A 15 -4.77 3.23 -11.50
CA ILE A 15 -4.08 4.31 -10.79
C ILE A 15 -4.61 4.37 -9.36
N TYR A 16 -3.73 4.23 -8.38
CA TYR A 16 -4.09 4.31 -6.97
C TYR A 16 -3.87 5.73 -6.45
N THR A 17 -4.98 6.41 -6.15
CA THR A 17 -5.01 7.69 -5.43
C THR A 17 -5.20 7.46 -3.93
N GLN A 18 -5.00 8.52 -3.14
CA GLN A 18 -5.18 8.44 -1.70
C GLN A 18 -6.62 8.04 -1.36
N GLU A 19 -7.60 8.70 -1.98
CA GLU A 19 -9.03 8.45 -1.77
C GLU A 19 -9.42 7.01 -2.08
N MET A 20 -8.93 6.44 -3.19
CA MET A 20 -9.18 5.04 -3.53
C MET A 20 -8.57 4.10 -2.49
N LEU A 21 -7.36 4.40 -2.02
CA LEU A 21 -6.68 3.56 -1.04
C LEU A 21 -7.40 3.57 0.32
N GLU A 22 -7.86 4.75 0.75
CA GLU A 22 -8.63 4.93 1.97
C GLU A 22 -10.01 4.24 1.88
N GLU A 23 -10.65 4.25 0.71
CA GLU A 23 -11.90 3.53 0.45
C GLU A 23 -11.70 2.00 0.43
N ILE A 24 -10.65 1.51 -0.25
CA ILE A 24 -10.33 0.07 -0.34
C ILE A 24 -9.95 -0.50 1.03
N ILE A 25 -9.15 0.22 1.80
CA ILE A 25 -8.70 -0.23 3.12
C ILE A 25 -9.79 0.02 4.18
N GLY A 26 -10.61 1.06 3.99
CA GLY A 26 -11.56 1.57 4.96
C GLY A 26 -10.87 2.23 6.16
N ASP A 27 -9.71 2.85 5.94
CA ASP A 27 -8.88 3.46 7.00
C ASP A 27 -8.08 4.65 6.44
N GLU A 28 -7.66 5.57 7.30
CA GLU A 28 -6.96 6.80 6.90
C GLU A 28 -5.47 6.52 6.64
N PHE A 29 -4.95 7.07 5.55
CA PHE A 29 -3.54 6.93 5.19
C PHE A 29 -2.63 7.72 6.14
N GLU A 30 -1.56 7.09 6.64
CA GLU A 30 -0.59 7.72 7.53
C GLU A 30 0.79 7.87 6.88
N ALA A 31 1.29 6.80 6.24
CA ALA A 31 2.60 6.82 5.61
C ALA A 31 2.76 5.67 4.60
N MET A 32 3.81 5.72 3.78
CA MET A 32 4.20 4.58 2.97
C MET A 32 5.70 4.50 2.77
N MET A 33 6.17 3.33 2.34
CA MET A 33 7.57 3.07 2.10
C MET A 33 7.77 2.40 0.76
N TYR A 34 8.70 2.95 -0.01
CA TYR A 34 9.21 2.33 -1.23
C TYR A 34 10.49 1.56 -0.92
N LYS A 35 10.63 0.38 -1.52
CA LYS A 35 11.86 -0.43 -1.49
C LYS A 35 12.44 -0.54 -2.91
N ASP A 36 13.76 -0.45 -3.00
CA ASP A 36 14.56 -0.74 -4.20
C ASP A 36 14.19 0.09 -5.44
N ASP A 37 14.08 1.42 -5.30
CA ASP A 37 13.81 2.37 -6.41
C ASP A 37 12.57 2.04 -7.26
N LYS A 38 11.62 1.29 -6.69
CA LYS A 38 10.37 0.97 -7.36
C LYS A 38 9.43 2.16 -7.34
N GLU A 39 8.68 2.33 -8.42
CA GLU A 39 7.61 3.33 -8.54
C GLU A 39 6.36 3.00 -7.70
N ILE A 40 6.32 1.80 -7.11
CA ILE A 40 5.21 1.27 -6.31
C ILE A 40 5.68 1.12 -4.85
N PRO A 41 4.92 1.59 -3.85
CA PRO A 41 5.26 1.42 -2.46
C PRO A 41 5.25 -0.07 -2.11
N ALA A 42 6.16 -0.50 -1.24
CA ALA A 42 6.20 -1.87 -0.71
C ALA A 42 5.33 -2.03 0.55
N TYR A 43 5.18 -0.94 1.32
CA TYR A 43 4.37 -0.92 2.53
C TYR A 43 3.59 0.38 2.59
N ILE A 44 2.36 0.31 3.08
CA ILE A 44 1.50 1.44 3.33
C ILE A 44 0.96 1.31 4.76
N TRP A 45 1.18 2.32 5.58
CA TRP A 45 0.63 2.43 6.91
C TRP A 45 -0.62 3.28 6.88
N THR A 46 -1.63 2.75 7.54
CA THR A 46 -2.85 3.46 7.92
C THR A 46 -2.89 3.56 9.44
N VAL A 47 -3.88 4.28 9.97
CA VAL A 47 -4.06 4.49 11.41
C VAL A 47 -4.14 3.14 12.15
N ASN A 48 -4.89 2.18 11.62
CA ASN A 48 -5.15 0.90 12.27
C ASN A 48 -4.44 -0.29 11.62
N PHE A 49 -4.03 -0.18 10.36
CA PHE A 49 -3.50 -1.30 9.59
C PHE A 49 -2.19 -0.99 8.87
N VAL A 50 -1.42 -2.02 8.62
CA VAL A 50 -0.25 -2.01 7.73
C VAL A 50 -0.57 -2.86 6.52
N VAL A 51 -0.54 -2.26 5.34
CA VAL A 51 -0.77 -2.94 4.08
C VAL A 51 0.56 -3.22 3.40
N ILE A 52 0.83 -4.49 3.12
CA ILE A 52 1.99 -4.93 2.35
C ILE A 52 1.58 -5.04 0.89
N VAL A 53 2.28 -4.31 0.02
CA VAL A 53 2.05 -4.34 -1.42
C VAL A 53 3.05 -5.31 -2.05
N LYS A 54 2.55 -6.43 -2.57
CA LYS A 54 3.36 -7.45 -3.24
C LYS A 54 3.15 -7.33 -4.75
N ARG A 55 4.23 -7.07 -5.50
CA ARG A 55 4.21 -7.05 -6.96
C ARG A 55 4.47 -8.45 -7.50
N SER A 56 3.59 -8.95 -8.37
CA SER A 56 3.83 -10.16 -9.15
C SER A 56 4.60 -9.82 -10.43
N THR A 57 5.69 -10.53 -10.71
CA THR A 57 6.58 -10.27 -11.86
C THR A 57 6.33 -11.17 -13.07
N LYS A 58 5.36 -12.09 -13.01
CA LYS A 58 5.30 -13.18 -13.99
C LYS A 58 4.71 -12.80 -15.34
N PHE A 59 3.63 -12.02 -15.45
CA PHE A 59 3.03 -11.71 -16.76
C PHE A 59 2.21 -10.40 -16.85
N LEU A 60 1.76 -9.86 -15.73
CA LEU A 60 1.05 -8.57 -15.60
C LEU A 60 1.67 -7.83 -14.41
N THR A 61 1.70 -6.50 -14.43
CA THR A 61 2.08 -5.69 -13.25
C THR A 61 0.93 -5.69 -12.25
N ASP A 62 0.55 -6.89 -11.82
CA ASP A 62 -0.51 -7.14 -10.85
C ASP A 62 0.07 -6.95 -9.46
N ILE A 63 -0.63 -6.18 -8.63
CA ILE A 63 -0.25 -5.93 -7.24
C ILE A 63 -1.30 -6.53 -6.32
N SER A 64 -0.82 -7.18 -5.27
CA SER A 64 -1.67 -7.72 -4.22
C SER A 64 -1.46 -6.92 -2.94
N PHE A 65 -2.57 -6.56 -2.29
CA PHE A 65 -2.58 -5.86 -1.03
C PHE A 65 -2.86 -6.84 0.11
N GLU A 66 -1.91 -6.97 1.04
CA GLU A 66 -2.05 -7.81 2.23
C GLU A 66 -2.18 -6.91 3.46
N LYS A 67 -3.37 -6.88 4.05
CA LYS A 67 -3.69 -6.04 5.21
C LYS A 67 -3.36 -6.76 6.51
N ILE A 68 -2.60 -6.10 7.38
CA ILE A 68 -2.16 -6.62 8.68
C ILE A 68 -2.58 -5.62 9.77
N PRO A 69 -3.21 -6.05 10.87
CA PRO A 69 -3.52 -5.16 11.98
C PRO A 69 -2.24 -4.63 12.62
N ARG A 70 -2.19 -3.31 12.88
CA ARG A 70 -1.01 -2.65 13.45
C ARG A 70 -0.77 -3.07 14.90
N ASN A 71 -1.84 -3.37 15.62
CA ASN A 71 -1.80 -3.96 16.94
C ASN A 71 -2.49 -5.33 16.90
N PRO A 72 -1.77 -6.45 17.07
CA PRO A 72 -2.40 -7.74 17.16
C PRO A 72 -3.24 -7.78 18.45
N VAL A 73 -4.56 -7.85 18.30
CA VAL A 73 -5.42 -8.37 19.36
C VAL A 73 -5.13 -9.86 19.47
N CYS A 74 -4.21 -10.23 20.36
CA CYS A 74 -4.12 -11.60 20.84
C CYS A 74 -5.31 -11.83 21.77
N GLU A 75 -6.34 -12.51 21.30
CA GLU A 75 -7.32 -13.17 22.18
C GLU A 75 -6.78 -14.50 22.70
#